data_AF-A0A1Z9LN15-F1
#
_entry.id   AF-A0A1Z9LN15-F1
#
_cell.length_a   1.000
_cell.length_b   1.000
_cell.length_c   1.000
_cell.angle_alpha   90.00
_cell.angle_beta   90.00
_cell.angle_gamma   90.00
#
_symmetry.space_group_name_H-M   'P 1'
#
loop_
_entity.id
_entity.type
_entity.pdbx_description
1 polymer ?
#
loop_
_entity_poly.entity_id
_entity_poly.type
_entity_poly.pdbx_seq_one_letter_code
_entity_poly.pdbx_strand_id
1 'polypeptide(L)'
;MSMNFYFLPSRRCLVLWSQKCACTALSRWIKHCFDEAEDCPKGTSARTYIADKGFNFSDLQNLKAFLSGDKPTAKTMIVSYRDPASRITSSFVNKFHVYENRTIFDGGKKMQGFSRQFAKDLKQELQSAKHLKQKMGDFSLRDMIIYLHQKRSELHTINDHFTPQIDQQDHLDIIKAACQDKATSIFPLRVEKLSQDLKKINRHIHQKFVPRHLNNTELPGPEWSLSESADLVASPISSLFENKIIPKAGALRNYLEQDADFKKQYMDLFQHDYSLLNLMESLRPEST
;
A
#
# COMPACT_ATOMS: atom_id res chain seq x y z
N MET A 1 -7.22 -9.10 3.88
CA MET A 1 -6.69 -8.57 5.15
C MET A 1 -6.39 -7.09 5.05
N SER A 2 -7.19 -6.36 5.83
CA SER A 2 -7.03 -4.97 6.24
C SER A 2 -5.67 -4.69 6.92
N MET A 3 -5.45 -3.44 7.29
CA MET A 3 -4.34 -3.02 8.15
C MET A 3 -4.27 -3.85 9.45
N ASN A 4 -3.08 -4.39 9.74
CA ASN A 4 -2.76 -5.03 11.02
C ASN A 4 -1.95 -4.07 11.89
N PHE A 5 -1.79 -4.41 13.16
CA PHE A 5 -0.74 -3.82 13.99
C PHE A 5 0.22 -4.86 14.55
N TYR A 6 1.45 -4.43 14.75
CA TYR A 6 2.53 -5.23 15.32
C TYR A 6 3.00 -4.58 16.61
N PHE A 7 3.03 -5.32 17.70
CA PHE A 7 3.60 -4.85 18.96
C PHE A 7 5.03 -5.34 19.11
N LEU A 8 5.97 -4.41 19.31
CA LEU A 8 7.40 -4.66 19.42
C LEU A 8 7.88 -4.25 20.83
N PRO A 9 7.81 -5.17 21.81
CA PRO A 9 8.12 -4.95 23.23
C PRO A 9 9.47 -4.27 23.51
N SER A 10 10.53 -4.62 22.78
CA SER A 10 11.90 -4.11 22.94
C SER A 10 11.97 -2.58 22.95
N ARG A 11 11.02 -1.94 22.27
CA ARG A 11 10.88 -0.48 22.20
C ARG A 11 9.50 0.01 22.63
N ARG A 12 8.63 -0.85 23.17
CA ARG A 12 7.24 -0.54 23.52
C ARG A 12 6.52 0.17 22.37
N CYS A 13 6.70 -0.35 21.15
CA CYS A 13 6.30 0.33 19.93
C CYS A 13 5.21 -0.48 19.20
N LEU A 14 4.16 0.21 18.77
CA LEU A 14 3.16 -0.32 17.85
C LEU A 14 3.49 0.15 16.44
N VAL A 15 3.43 -0.76 15.46
CA VAL A 15 3.56 -0.44 14.03
C VAL A 15 2.29 -0.88 13.33
N LEU A 16 1.46 0.08 12.90
CA LEU A 16 0.29 -0.18 12.08
C LEU A 16 0.71 -0.26 10.62
N TRP A 17 0.49 -1.41 10.02
CA TRP A 17 1.05 -1.76 8.73
C TRP A 17 0.11 -2.61 7.86
N SER A 18 -0.20 -2.10 6.67
CA SER A 18 -0.88 -2.86 5.62
C SER A 18 0.15 -3.55 4.71
N GLN A 19 -0.18 -4.73 4.16
CA GLN A 19 0.75 -5.55 3.38
C GLN A 19 1.43 -4.82 2.18
N LYS A 20 0.94 -3.64 1.81
CA LYS A 20 1.27 -2.85 0.62
C LYS A 20 1.91 -1.50 0.86
N CYS A 21 2.08 -1.08 2.11
CA CYS A 21 2.91 0.05 2.45
C CYS A 21 4.38 -0.40 2.59
N ALA A 22 5.22 -0.09 1.60
CA ALA A 22 6.68 -0.26 1.64
C ALA A 22 7.23 -1.62 2.15
N CYS A 23 6.65 -2.74 1.73
CA CYS A 23 6.82 -4.00 2.47
C CYS A 23 8.26 -4.46 2.71
N THR A 24 9.13 -4.40 1.69
CA THR A 24 10.54 -4.80 1.81
C THR A 24 11.34 -3.83 2.67
N ALA A 25 11.23 -2.52 2.43
CA ALA A 25 11.98 -1.52 3.17
C ALA A 25 11.55 -1.48 4.64
N LEU A 26 10.25 -1.55 4.93
CA LEU A 26 9.74 -1.60 6.29
C LEU A 26 10.11 -2.90 6.99
N SER A 27 10.05 -4.05 6.31
CA SER A 27 10.54 -5.33 6.86
C SER A 27 12.02 -5.25 7.23
N ARG A 28 12.85 -4.63 6.37
CA ARG A 28 14.28 -4.42 6.65
C ARG A 28 14.47 -3.51 7.85
N TRP A 29 13.73 -2.40 7.91
CA TRP A 29 13.78 -1.51 9.06
C TRP A 29 13.41 -2.23 10.36
N ILE A 30 12.31 -3.00 10.37
CA ILE A 30 11.92 -3.79 11.55
C ILE A 30 13.03 -4.75 11.96
N LYS A 31 13.59 -5.52 11.01
CA LYS A 31 14.68 -6.48 11.26
C LYS A 31 15.91 -5.86 11.93
N HIS A 32 16.22 -4.61 11.63
CA HIS A 32 17.41 -3.94 12.15
C HIS A 32 17.17 -3.08 13.39
N CYS A 33 15.91 -2.77 13.72
CA CYS A 33 15.58 -1.83 14.78
C CYS A 33 14.89 -2.47 16.00
N PHE A 34 14.53 -3.75 15.93
CA PHE A 34 13.75 -4.44 16.95
C PHE A 34 14.27 -5.85 17.20
N ASP A 35 14.45 -6.17 18.48
CA ASP A 35 15.05 -7.42 18.95
C ASP A 35 14.16 -8.63 18.58
N GLU A 36 12.84 -8.42 18.48
CA GLU A 36 11.87 -9.43 18.06
C GLU A 36 12.13 -10.01 16.66
N ALA A 37 12.94 -9.32 15.85
CA ALA A 37 13.28 -9.72 14.49
C ALA A 37 14.78 -10.03 14.30
N GLU A 38 15.58 -10.05 15.37
CA GLU A 38 17.03 -10.29 15.32
C GLU A 38 17.35 -11.66 14.70
N ASP A 39 16.68 -12.70 15.18
CA ASP A 39 16.83 -14.09 14.73
C ASP A 39 16.08 -14.42 13.43
N CYS A 40 15.50 -13.42 12.74
CA CYS A 40 14.74 -13.66 11.53
C CYS A 40 15.61 -14.34 10.45
N PRO A 41 15.28 -15.56 9.98
CA PRO A 41 16.11 -16.30 9.04
C PRO A 41 16.35 -15.54 7.73
N LYS A 42 17.48 -15.82 7.08
CA LYS A 42 17.76 -15.29 5.73
C LYS A 42 16.71 -15.82 4.75
N GLY A 43 16.09 -14.91 4.00
CA GLY A 43 15.03 -15.24 3.03
C GLY A 43 13.60 -15.15 3.59
N THR A 44 13.43 -15.05 4.92
CA THR A 44 12.13 -14.84 5.55
C THR A 44 11.85 -13.34 5.69
N SER A 45 10.61 -12.92 5.42
CA SER A 45 10.21 -11.54 5.68
C SER A 45 10.08 -11.31 7.19
N ALA A 46 10.60 -10.19 7.70
CA ALA A 46 10.49 -9.85 9.11
C ALA A 46 9.04 -9.84 9.57
N ARG A 47 8.11 -9.40 8.71
CA ARG A 47 6.66 -9.44 8.94
C ARG A 47 6.14 -10.83 9.26
N THR A 48 6.48 -11.80 8.42
CA THR A 48 6.06 -13.19 8.58
C THR A 48 6.64 -13.74 9.88
N TYR A 49 7.94 -13.51 10.08
CA TYR A 49 8.63 -13.99 11.28
C TYR A 49 8.02 -13.45 12.58
N ILE A 50 7.82 -12.14 12.70
CA ILE A 50 7.22 -11.56 13.92
C ILE A 50 5.75 -11.96 14.08
N ALA A 51 5.02 -12.19 12.98
CA ALA A 51 3.66 -12.69 13.05
C ALA A 51 3.62 -14.12 13.61
N ASP A 52 4.50 -15.00 13.14
CA ASP A 52 4.62 -16.38 13.62
C ASP A 52 5.05 -16.44 15.10
N LYS A 53 5.75 -15.41 15.58
CA LYS A 53 6.13 -15.24 17.00
C LYS A 53 5.04 -14.62 17.87
N GLY A 54 3.86 -14.32 17.31
CA GLY A 54 2.71 -13.79 18.07
C GLY A 54 2.73 -12.28 18.30
N PHE A 55 3.56 -11.53 17.56
CA PHE A 55 3.62 -10.07 17.66
C PHE A 55 2.66 -9.35 16.70
N ASN A 56 1.92 -10.08 15.86
CA ASN A 56 0.95 -9.53 14.91
C ASN A 56 -0.49 -9.68 15.40
N PHE A 57 -1.26 -8.62 15.30
CA PHE A 57 -2.66 -8.56 15.67
C PHE A 57 -3.49 -8.11 14.47
N SER A 58 -4.38 -8.99 14.00
CA SER A 58 -5.28 -8.72 12.87
C SER A 58 -6.54 -7.97 13.28
N ASP A 59 -6.96 -8.11 14.54
CA ASP A 59 -8.10 -7.38 15.08
C ASP A 59 -7.61 -6.08 15.76
N LEU A 60 -7.91 -4.95 15.13
CA LEU A 60 -7.52 -3.62 15.60
C LEU A 60 -8.17 -3.25 16.94
N GLN A 61 -9.27 -3.89 17.35
CA GLN A 61 -9.89 -3.63 18.67
C GLN A 61 -8.90 -3.88 19.82
N ASN A 62 -7.92 -4.77 19.61
CA ASN A 62 -6.87 -5.05 20.58
C ASN A 62 -5.91 -3.87 20.82
N LEU A 63 -5.89 -2.84 19.97
CA LEU A 63 -5.06 -1.64 20.18
C LEU A 63 -5.32 -0.99 21.54
N LYS A 64 -6.58 -0.98 22.00
CA LYS A 64 -6.97 -0.37 23.27
C LYS A 64 -6.18 -0.95 24.45
N ALA A 65 -5.92 -2.26 24.45
CA ALA A 65 -5.18 -2.94 25.52
C ALA A 65 -3.72 -2.50 25.63
N PHE A 66 -3.13 -2.00 24.54
CA PHE A 66 -1.74 -1.51 24.53
C PHE A 66 -1.63 -0.02 24.87
N LEU A 67 -2.67 0.75 24.59
CA LEU A 67 -2.70 2.21 24.69
C LEU A 67 -3.36 2.72 25.98
N SER A 68 -4.23 1.94 26.61
CA SER A 68 -5.07 2.40 27.74
C SER A 68 -4.46 2.08 29.11
N GLY A 69 -4.85 2.86 30.12
CA GLY A 69 -4.54 2.65 31.53
C GLY A 69 -3.44 3.57 32.07
N ASP A 70 -3.18 3.51 33.39
CA ASP A 70 -2.20 4.38 34.06
C ASP A 70 -0.75 4.14 33.60
N LYS A 71 -0.48 2.96 33.03
CA LYS A 71 0.82 2.56 32.49
C LYS A 71 0.61 1.85 31.14
N PRO A 72 0.37 2.59 30.04
CA PRO A 72 0.16 1.98 28.73
C PRO A 72 1.38 1.15 28.33
N THR A 73 1.16 -0.03 27.77
CA THR A 73 2.26 -0.93 27.40
C THR A 73 3.06 -0.35 26.25
N ALA A 74 2.39 0.26 25.27
CA ALA A 74 3.02 1.01 24.19
C ALA A 74 3.28 2.46 24.60
N LYS A 75 4.41 3.02 24.15
CA LYS A 75 4.74 4.45 24.27
C LYS A 75 4.71 5.16 22.93
N THR A 76 4.86 4.40 21.85
CA THR A 76 5.00 4.92 20.50
C THR A 76 4.09 4.14 19.57
N MET A 77 3.33 4.84 18.74
CA MET A 77 2.53 4.23 17.68
C MET A 77 2.94 4.82 16.33
N ILE A 78 3.45 3.98 15.44
CA ILE A 78 3.84 4.35 14.08
C ILE A 78 2.73 3.89 13.16
N VAL A 79 2.16 4.82 12.40
CA VAL A 79 1.06 4.51 11.48
C VAL A 79 1.57 4.69 10.06
N SER A 80 1.72 3.56 9.35
CA SER A 80 2.12 3.59 7.94
C SER A 80 0.94 3.85 7.03
N TYR A 81 1.13 4.74 6.07
CA TYR A 81 0.12 5.07 5.08
C TYR A 81 0.78 5.47 3.77
N ARG A 82 -0.01 5.39 2.71
CA ARG A 82 0.43 5.63 1.34
C ARG A 82 -0.67 6.37 0.61
N ASP A 83 -0.30 7.31 -0.24
CA ASP A 83 -1.24 8.00 -1.11
C ASP A 83 -2.00 6.96 -1.96
N PRO A 84 -3.35 6.98 -1.96
CA PRO A 84 -4.16 5.98 -2.66
C PRO A 84 -3.80 5.87 -4.15
N ALA A 85 -3.56 7.01 -4.82
CA ALA A 85 -3.24 7.03 -6.24
C ALA A 85 -1.88 6.38 -6.50
N SER A 86 -0.88 6.74 -5.72
CA SER A 86 0.46 6.15 -5.77
C SER A 86 0.44 4.65 -5.51
N ARG A 87 -0.41 4.18 -4.60
CA ARG A 87 -0.54 2.77 -4.25
C ARG A 87 -1.20 1.94 -5.35
N ILE A 88 -2.34 2.39 -5.87
CA ILE A 88 -3.08 1.62 -6.88
C ILE A 88 -2.33 1.61 -8.21
N THR A 89 -1.76 2.75 -8.63
CA THR A 89 -0.93 2.82 -9.85
C THR A 89 0.30 1.93 -9.73
N SER A 90 1.03 1.98 -8.60
CA SER A 90 2.17 1.10 -8.37
C SER A 90 1.77 -0.38 -8.32
N SER A 91 0.60 -0.70 -7.81
CA SER A 91 0.08 -2.07 -7.79
C SER A 91 -0.26 -2.56 -9.19
N PHE A 92 -0.92 -1.72 -10.00
CA PHE A 92 -1.19 -1.99 -11.40
C PHE A 92 0.10 -2.25 -12.17
N VAL A 93 1.05 -1.30 -12.10
CA VAL A 93 2.33 -1.39 -12.80
C VAL A 93 3.09 -2.65 -12.38
N ASN A 94 3.33 -2.83 -11.07
CA ASN A 94 4.18 -3.90 -10.57
C ASN A 94 3.58 -5.32 -10.72
N LYS A 95 2.27 -5.43 -10.97
CA LYS A 95 1.56 -6.73 -11.02
C LYS A 95 1.09 -7.12 -12.41
N PHE A 96 0.93 -6.15 -13.30
CA PHE A 96 0.38 -6.39 -14.64
C PHE A 96 1.21 -5.75 -15.76
N HIS A 97 2.07 -4.77 -15.51
CA HIS A 97 2.84 -4.13 -16.57
C HIS A 97 4.32 -4.53 -16.52
N VAL A 98 4.98 -4.17 -15.43
CA VAL A 98 6.42 -4.38 -15.18
C VAL A 98 6.59 -5.22 -13.92
N TYR A 99 7.37 -6.29 -13.98
CA TYR A 99 7.71 -7.16 -12.87
C TYR A 99 9.20 -7.48 -12.87
N GLU A 100 9.90 -7.13 -11.78
CA GLU A 100 11.35 -7.36 -11.62
C GLU A 100 12.16 -6.88 -12.84
N ASN A 101 11.89 -5.64 -13.27
CA ASN A 101 12.58 -4.95 -14.37
C ASN A 101 12.38 -5.64 -15.73
N ARG A 102 11.31 -6.41 -15.87
CA ARG A 102 10.87 -7.02 -17.14
C ARG A 102 9.38 -6.79 -17.31
N THR A 103 8.87 -6.93 -18.51
CA THR A 103 7.45 -6.75 -18.78
C THR A 103 6.76 -8.10 -18.77
N ILE A 104 5.46 -8.16 -18.50
CA ILE A 104 4.75 -9.46 -18.59
C ILE A 104 4.47 -9.86 -20.05
N PHE A 105 4.60 -8.92 -20.99
CA PHE A 105 4.32 -9.11 -22.41
C PHE A 105 5.54 -9.56 -23.22
N ASP A 106 6.76 -9.43 -22.68
CA ASP A 106 8.00 -9.94 -23.31
C ASP A 106 8.17 -11.48 -23.22
N GLY A 107 7.27 -12.17 -22.51
CA GLY A 107 7.31 -13.63 -22.34
C GLY A 107 8.41 -14.13 -21.39
N GLY A 108 9.22 -13.25 -20.82
CA GLY A 108 10.36 -13.56 -19.96
C GLY A 108 9.97 -13.98 -18.55
N LYS A 109 8.78 -13.61 -18.06
CA LYS A 109 8.19 -14.09 -16.80
C LYS A 109 6.66 -14.17 -16.87
N LYS A 110 6.09 -15.13 -16.13
CA LYS A 110 4.63 -15.27 -15.99
C LYS A 110 4.11 -14.37 -14.88
N MET A 111 2.87 -13.88 -15.04
CA MET A 111 2.14 -13.19 -13.96
C MET A 111 2.09 -14.05 -12.70
N GLN A 112 2.17 -13.40 -11.53
CA GLN A 112 1.93 -14.06 -10.25
C GLN A 112 0.52 -14.66 -10.20
N GLY A 113 0.34 -15.78 -9.48
CA GLY A 113 -0.91 -16.54 -9.48
C GLY A 113 -2.15 -15.69 -9.15
N PHE A 114 -2.07 -14.87 -8.09
CA PHE A 114 -3.17 -13.97 -7.71
C PHE A 114 -3.43 -12.87 -8.76
N SER A 115 -2.40 -12.35 -9.43
CA SER A 115 -2.56 -11.39 -10.52
C SER A 115 -3.27 -12.05 -11.71
N ARG A 116 -2.88 -13.29 -12.05
CA ARG A 116 -3.52 -14.03 -13.14
C ARG A 116 -5.00 -14.29 -12.85
N GLN A 117 -5.34 -14.63 -11.61
CA GLN A 117 -6.73 -14.83 -11.19
C GLN A 117 -7.52 -13.52 -11.31
N PHE A 118 -7.01 -12.42 -10.76
CA PHE A 118 -7.62 -11.09 -10.90
C PHE A 118 -7.84 -10.70 -12.36
N ALA A 119 -6.84 -10.89 -13.23
CA ALA A 119 -6.93 -10.58 -14.65
C ALA A 119 -7.95 -11.45 -15.40
N LYS A 120 -8.18 -12.69 -14.94
CA LYS A 120 -9.20 -13.58 -15.49
C LYS A 120 -10.60 -13.09 -15.12
N ASP A 121 -10.81 -12.76 -13.85
CA ASP A 121 -12.12 -12.32 -13.34
C ASP A 121 -12.50 -10.98 -13.97
N LEU A 122 -11.57 -10.02 -14.01
CA LEU A 122 -11.76 -8.74 -14.68
C LEU A 122 -12.09 -8.92 -16.17
N LYS A 123 -11.42 -9.83 -16.88
CA LYS A 123 -11.72 -10.12 -18.27
C LYS A 123 -13.14 -10.63 -18.46
N GLN A 124 -13.62 -11.53 -17.59
CA GLN A 124 -14.98 -12.07 -17.69
C GLN A 124 -16.04 -10.98 -17.54
N GLU A 125 -15.85 -10.06 -16.59
CA GLU A 125 -16.73 -8.88 -16.44
C GLU A 125 -16.68 -7.97 -17.67
N LEU A 126 -15.48 -7.63 -18.16
CA LEU A 126 -15.32 -6.76 -19.33
C LEU A 126 -15.93 -7.37 -20.61
N GLN A 127 -15.81 -8.68 -20.81
CA GLN A 127 -16.42 -9.39 -21.93
C GLN A 127 -17.95 -9.35 -21.86
N SER A 128 -18.50 -9.50 -20.67
CA SER A 128 -19.95 -9.44 -20.43
C SER A 128 -20.50 -8.02 -20.67
N ALA A 129 -19.73 -6.99 -20.32
CA ALA A 129 -20.14 -5.59 -20.45
C ALA A 129 -19.91 -4.99 -21.86
N LYS A 130 -18.84 -5.37 -22.56
CA LYS A 130 -18.40 -4.69 -23.80
C LYS A 130 -18.47 -5.58 -25.06
N HIS A 131 -18.81 -6.86 -24.97
CA HIS A 131 -18.78 -7.83 -26.08
C HIS A 131 -17.45 -7.92 -26.86
N LEU A 132 -16.34 -7.43 -26.29
CA LEU A 132 -15.02 -7.40 -26.94
C LEU A 132 -14.18 -8.62 -26.57
N LYS A 133 -13.49 -9.22 -27.54
CA LYS A 133 -12.46 -10.25 -27.30
C LYS A 133 -11.17 -9.60 -26.79
N GLN A 134 -11.08 -9.35 -25.49
CA GLN A 134 -9.83 -8.91 -24.86
C GLN A 134 -8.88 -10.07 -24.55
N LYS A 135 -7.57 -9.83 -24.71
CA LYS A 135 -6.52 -10.74 -24.26
C LYS A 135 -6.50 -10.76 -22.73
N MET A 136 -6.24 -11.92 -22.14
CA MET A 136 -6.11 -12.03 -20.68
C MET A 136 -4.96 -11.16 -20.19
N GLY A 137 -5.21 -10.30 -19.21
CA GLY A 137 -4.21 -9.36 -18.70
C GLY A 137 -4.03 -8.09 -19.53
N ASP A 138 -4.89 -7.84 -20.53
CA ASP A 138 -4.85 -6.62 -21.33
C ASP A 138 -6.04 -5.71 -21.04
N PHE A 139 -5.91 -4.95 -19.95
CA PHE A 139 -6.90 -4.00 -19.43
C PHE A 139 -6.19 -2.73 -18.95
N SER A 140 -6.93 -1.65 -18.72
CA SER A 140 -6.36 -0.38 -18.25
C SER A 140 -6.40 -0.23 -16.73
N LEU A 141 -5.65 0.73 -16.18
CA LEU A 141 -5.75 1.11 -14.76
C LEU A 141 -7.18 1.58 -14.41
N ARG A 142 -7.84 2.27 -15.35
CA ARG A 142 -9.25 2.64 -15.24
C ARG A 142 -10.16 1.43 -15.08
N ASP A 143 -10.03 0.43 -15.94
CA ASP A 143 -10.85 -0.79 -15.89
C ASP A 143 -10.65 -1.52 -14.55
N MET A 144 -9.41 -1.58 -14.05
CA MET A 144 -9.10 -2.16 -12.75
C MET A 144 -9.83 -1.44 -11.60
N ILE A 145 -9.80 -0.09 -11.57
CA ILE A 145 -10.45 0.71 -10.52
C ILE A 145 -11.98 0.56 -10.58
N ILE A 146 -12.56 0.60 -11.78
CA ILE A 146 -14.01 0.42 -11.97
C ILE A 146 -14.44 -0.96 -11.45
N TYR A 147 -13.70 -2.01 -11.79
CA TYR A 147 -14.00 -3.35 -11.30
C TYR A 147 -13.93 -3.45 -9.77
N LEU A 148 -12.89 -2.87 -9.16
CA LEU A 148 -12.78 -2.83 -7.69
C LEU A 148 -13.96 -2.08 -7.06
N HIS A 149 -14.40 -0.96 -7.66
CA HIS A 149 -15.55 -0.20 -7.18
C HIS A 149 -16.87 -0.98 -7.31
N GLN A 150 -17.05 -1.75 -8.40
CA GLN A 150 -18.21 -2.63 -8.59
C GLN A 150 -18.23 -3.76 -7.56
N LYS A 151 -17.05 -4.30 -7.21
CA LYS A 151 -16.85 -5.39 -6.24
C LYS A 151 -16.64 -4.88 -4.81
N ARG A 152 -16.97 -3.62 -4.51
CA ARG A 152 -16.62 -2.97 -3.24
C ARG A 152 -17.15 -3.68 -1.98
N SER A 153 -18.28 -4.40 -2.08
CA SER A 153 -18.86 -5.18 -0.98
C SER A 153 -18.11 -6.49 -0.69
N GLU A 154 -17.29 -6.95 -1.63
CA GLU A 154 -16.58 -8.23 -1.56
C GLU A 154 -15.07 -8.07 -1.76
N LEU A 155 -14.52 -6.88 -1.48
CA LEU A 155 -13.07 -6.61 -1.59
C LEU A 155 -12.23 -7.57 -0.76
N HIS A 156 -12.74 -8.06 0.36
CA HIS A 156 -12.07 -9.07 1.19
C HIS A 156 -11.80 -10.40 0.47
N THR A 157 -12.57 -10.69 -0.59
CA THR A 157 -12.36 -11.86 -1.48
C THR A 157 -11.31 -11.58 -2.56
N ILE A 158 -11.08 -10.30 -2.86
CA ILE A 158 -10.04 -9.84 -3.76
C ILE A 158 -8.73 -9.78 -2.99
N ASN A 159 -7.62 -9.99 -3.70
CA ASN A 159 -6.31 -9.91 -3.08
C ASN A 159 -6.02 -8.49 -2.55
N ASP A 160 -5.54 -8.38 -1.31
CA ASP A 160 -5.16 -7.13 -0.63
C ASP A 160 -4.15 -6.26 -1.41
N HIS A 161 -3.51 -6.87 -2.41
CA HIS A 161 -2.69 -6.14 -3.33
C HIS A 161 -3.47 -5.09 -4.14
N PHE A 162 -4.78 -5.19 -4.25
CA PHE A 162 -5.57 -4.35 -5.16
C PHE A 162 -6.60 -3.49 -4.43
N THR A 163 -6.84 -3.75 -3.15
CA THR A 163 -7.93 -3.15 -2.37
C THR A 163 -7.45 -1.98 -1.51
N PRO A 164 -8.36 -1.16 -0.94
CA PRO A 164 -8.06 -0.13 0.05
C PRO A 164 -7.21 -0.62 1.23
N GLN A 165 -6.44 0.26 1.87
CA GLN A 165 -5.65 -0.12 3.05
C GLN A 165 -6.57 -0.22 4.28
N ILE A 166 -7.56 0.66 4.31
CA ILE A 166 -8.71 0.64 5.20
C ILE A 166 -9.95 0.55 4.31
N ASP A 167 -10.62 -0.59 4.35
CA ASP A 167 -11.88 -0.84 3.63
C ASP A 167 -13.11 -0.68 4.54
N GLN A 168 -12.93 -0.72 5.87
CA GLN A 168 -14.01 -0.60 6.86
C GLN A 168 -13.88 0.67 7.70
N GLN A 169 -15.01 1.35 7.92
CA GLN A 169 -15.11 2.56 8.72
C GLN A 169 -14.67 2.33 10.18
N ASP A 170 -15.06 1.19 10.78
CA ASP A 170 -14.71 0.83 12.15
C ASP A 170 -13.19 0.81 12.38
N HIS A 171 -12.42 0.30 11.41
CA HIS A 171 -10.96 0.32 11.48
C HIS A 171 -10.39 1.75 11.52
N LEU A 172 -10.95 2.67 10.73
CA LEU A 172 -10.55 4.07 10.75
C LEU A 172 -10.88 4.72 12.10
N ASP A 173 -12.04 4.43 12.67
CA ASP A 173 -12.48 5.04 13.93
C ASP A 173 -11.67 4.55 15.13
N ILE A 174 -11.26 3.28 15.14
CA ILE A 174 -10.31 2.75 16.13
C ILE A 174 -8.97 3.51 16.05
N ILE A 175 -8.44 3.74 14.83
CA ILE A 175 -7.17 4.48 14.65
C ILE A 175 -7.32 5.94 15.11
N LYS A 176 -8.43 6.60 14.76
CA LYS A 176 -8.72 7.97 15.23
C LYS A 176 -8.76 8.05 16.75
N ALA A 177 -9.46 7.12 17.40
CA ALA A 177 -9.53 7.06 18.87
C ALA A 177 -8.14 6.83 19.48
N ALA A 178 -7.34 5.92 18.90
CA ALA A 178 -5.96 5.69 19.32
C ALA A 178 -5.07 6.95 19.18
N CYS A 179 -5.30 7.78 18.16
CA CYS A 179 -4.56 9.03 17.96
C CYS A 179 -4.94 10.14 18.94
N GLN A 180 -6.06 10.01 19.67
CA GLN A 180 -6.46 10.96 20.72
C GLN A 180 -5.81 10.64 22.08
N ASP A 181 -5.16 9.48 22.21
CA ASP A 181 -4.46 9.10 23.42
C ASP A 181 -3.23 10.00 23.66
N LYS A 182 -3.21 10.69 24.81
CA LYS A 182 -2.13 11.62 25.16
C LYS A 182 -0.88 10.93 25.72
N ALA A 183 -0.99 9.69 26.15
CA ALA A 183 0.11 8.95 26.75
C ALA A 183 1.02 8.29 25.69
N THR A 184 0.56 8.22 24.44
CA THR A 184 1.26 7.60 23.32
C THR A 184 1.72 8.63 22.29
N SER A 185 3.00 8.61 21.95
CA SER A 185 3.53 9.42 20.84
C SER A 185 3.16 8.79 19.49
N ILE A 186 2.43 9.53 18.65
CA ILE A 186 1.98 9.06 17.34
C ILE A 186 2.93 9.56 16.24
N PHE A 187 3.42 8.65 15.39
CA PHE A 187 4.30 8.98 14.28
C PHE A 187 3.71 8.56 12.93
N PRO A 188 3.29 9.54 12.11
CA PRO A 188 2.93 9.31 10.71
C PRO A 188 4.12 8.84 9.88
N LEU A 189 4.00 7.68 9.21
CA LEU A 189 5.01 7.12 8.32
C LEU A 189 4.51 7.08 6.87
N ARG A 190 4.87 8.09 6.07
CA ARG A 190 4.59 8.10 4.61
C ARG A 190 5.49 7.13 3.90
N VAL A 191 4.91 6.31 3.04
CA VAL A 191 5.69 5.48 2.13
C VAL A 191 6.46 6.34 1.11
N GLU A 192 5.88 7.45 0.65
CA GLU A 192 6.48 8.37 -0.33
C GLU A 192 7.69 9.12 0.24
N LYS A 193 7.73 9.34 1.56
CA LYS A 193 8.83 10.01 2.27
C LYS A 193 9.45 9.11 3.35
N LEU A 194 9.46 7.80 3.10
CA LEU A 194 9.81 6.77 4.09
C LEU A 194 11.15 7.07 4.79
N SER A 195 12.20 7.38 4.04
CA SER A 195 13.52 7.67 4.61
C SER A 195 13.50 8.88 5.56
N GLN A 196 12.77 9.94 5.21
CA GLN A 196 12.67 11.15 6.04
C GLN A 196 11.89 10.88 7.32
N ASP A 197 10.75 10.19 7.20
CA ASP A 197 9.88 9.87 8.34
C ASP A 197 10.56 8.85 9.26
N LEU A 198 11.25 7.83 8.73
CA LEU A 198 12.05 6.90 9.52
C LEU A 198 13.20 7.60 10.26
N LYS A 199 13.87 8.60 9.67
CA LYS A 199 14.89 9.39 10.40
C LYS A 199 14.31 10.13 11.60
N LYS A 200 13.06 10.63 11.51
CA LYS A 200 12.37 11.28 12.63
C LYS A 200 12.01 10.25 13.71
N ILE A 201 11.37 9.15 13.31
CA ILE A 201 10.99 8.05 14.19
C ILE A 201 12.21 7.46 14.91
N ASN A 202 13.27 7.16 14.18
CA ASN A 202 14.49 6.57 14.71
C ASN A 202 15.15 7.43 15.80
N ARG A 203 15.11 8.76 15.67
CA ARG A 203 15.59 9.64 16.75
C ARG A 203 14.79 9.46 18.04
N HIS A 204 13.47 9.27 17.93
CA HIS A 204 12.59 9.04 19.06
C HIS A 204 12.79 7.66 19.70
N ILE A 205 12.94 6.60 18.89
CA ILE A 205 13.12 5.23 19.40
C ILE A 205 14.59 4.82 19.61
N HIS A 206 15.52 5.78 19.52
CA HIS A 206 16.97 5.61 19.68
C HIS A 206 17.60 4.57 18.73
N GLN A 207 17.22 4.63 17.46
CA GLN A 207 17.72 3.78 16.39
C GLN A 207 18.50 4.58 15.34
N LYS A 208 19.31 3.89 14.53
CA LYS A 208 20.14 4.52 13.48
C LYS A 208 19.85 4.00 12.08
N PHE A 209 19.33 2.79 11.95
CA PHE A 209 19.19 2.14 10.65
C PHE A 209 18.05 2.76 9.81
N VAL A 210 18.37 3.18 8.59
CA VAL A 210 17.39 3.58 7.58
C VAL A 210 17.67 2.78 6.31
N PRO A 211 16.69 2.06 5.73
CA PRO A 211 16.89 1.31 4.50
C PRO A 211 17.40 2.22 3.36
N ARG A 212 18.47 1.80 2.67
CA ARG A 212 19.04 2.53 1.53
C ARG A 212 18.13 2.51 0.30
N HIS A 213 17.51 1.36 0.03
CA HIS A 213 16.66 1.16 -1.12
C HIS A 213 15.20 1.34 -0.73
N LEU A 214 14.54 2.32 -1.36
CA LEU A 214 13.10 2.46 -1.35
C LEU A 214 12.51 1.60 -2.48
N ASN A 215 11.27 1.16 -2.33
CA ASN A 215 10.57 0.41 -3.36
C ASN A 215 10.22 1.35 -4.53
N ASN A 216 11.19 1.59 -5.41
CA ASN A 216 10.99 2.29 -6.68
C ASN A 216 10.82 1.27 -7.80
N THR A 217 9.94 1.56 -8.75
CA THR A 217 9.87 0.79 -10.00
C THR A 217 11.10 1.15 -10.84
N GLU A 218 12.01 0.20 -11.04
CA GLU A 218 13.11 0.38 -11.98
C GLU A 218 12.61 0.16 -13.40
N LEU A 219 13.17 0.92 -14.35
CA LEU A 219 12.81 0.82 -15.75
C LEU A 219 13.33 -0.51 -16.33
N PRO A 220 12.56 -1.20 -17.20
CA PRO A 220 13.04 -2.43 -17.85
C PRO A 220 14.27 -2.23 -18.74
N GLY A 221 14.43 -1.03 -19.32
CA GLY A 221 15.52 -0.67 -20.21
C GLY A 221 15.58 0.84 -20.46
N PRO A 222 16.66 1.35 -21.09
CA PRO A 222 16.86 2.78 -21.35
C PRO A 222 15.81 3.39 -22.28
N GLU A 223 15.12 2.58 -23.07
CA GLU A 223 14.05 2.99 -23.98
C GLU A 223 12.71 3.23 -23.28
N TRP A 224 12.61 2.90 -21.99
CA TRP A 224 11.41 3.08 -21.21
C TRP A 224 11.35 4.46 -20.56
N SER A 225 10.14 4.98 -20.40
CA SER A 225 9.94 6.28 -19.74
C SER A 225 8.81 6.25 -18.71
N LEU A 226 8.91 7.16 -17.74
CA LEU A 226 7.85 7.44 -16.76
C LEU A 226 7.04 8.65 -17.22
N SER A 227 5.71 8.57 -17.16
CA SER A 227 4.84 9.67 -17.60
C SER A 227 3.69 9.95 -16.62
N GLU A 228 3.24 11.21 -16.59
CA GLU A 228 2.07 11.68 -15.82
C GLU A 228 0.88 12.04 -16.72
N SER A 229 0.93 11.64 -17.99
CA SER A 229 -0.15 11.90 -18.93
C SER A 229 -1.42 11.12 -18.56
N ALA A 230 -2.56 11.80 -18.53
CA ALA A 230 -3.82 11.26 -18.03
C ALA A 230 -4.39 10.14 -18.90
N ASP A 231 -4.23 10.25 -20.22
CA ASP A 231 -4.64 9.26 -21.23
C ASP A 231 -4.07 7.84 -20.99
N LEU A 232 -2.91 7.76 -20.34
CA LEU A 232 -2.29 6.48 -19.96
C LEU A 232 -3.13 5.67 -18.96
N VAL A 233 -4.02 6.31 -18.20
CA VAL A 233 -4.89 5.63 -17.22
C VAL A 233 -5.95 4.77 -17.92
N ALA A 234 -6.43 5.22 -19.08
CA ALA A 234 -7.38 4.50 -19.91
C ALA A 234 -6.69 3.59 -20.96
N SER A 235 -5.37 3.70 -21.10
CA SER A 235 -4.61 2.88 -22.03
C SER A 235 -4.49 1.43 -21.54
N PRO A 236 -4.76 0.42 -22.39
CA PRO A 236 -4.55 -0.97 -22.04
C PRO A 236 -3.05 -1.27 -21.92
N ILE A 237 -2.70 -2.31 -21.15
CA ILE A 237 -1.29 -2.64 -20.87
C ILE A 237 -0.49 -2.93 -22.15
N SER A 238 -1.10 -3.56 -23.16
CA SER A 238 -0.44 -3.78 -24.46
C SER A 238 0.04 -2.48 -25.10
N SER A 239 -0.80 -1.43 -25.11
CA SER A 239 -0.42 -0.10 -25.60
C SER A 239 0.69 0.54 -24.75
N LEU A 240 0.61 0.43 -23.42
CA LEU A 240 1.68 0.93 -22.55
C LEU A 240 3.01 0.22 -22.83
N PHE A 241 2.96 -1.08 -23.14
CA PHE A 241 4.12 -1.90 -23.47
C PHE A 241 4.72 -1.53 -24.83
N GLU A 242 3.90 -1.42 -25.86
CA GLU A 242 4.34 -1.03 -27.22
C GLU A 242 5.00 0.35 -27.22
N ASN A 243 4.43 1.28 -26.45
CA ASN A 243 4.97 2.64 -26.31
C ASN A 243 6.12 2.75 -25.29
N LYS A 244 6.44 1.67 -24.56
CA LYS A 244 7.50 1.63 -23.53
C LYS A 244 7.32 2.71 -22.45
N ILE A 245 6.08 2.93 -22.02
CA ILE A 245 5.70 3.95 -21.04
C ILE A 245 5.16 3.30 -19.77
N ILE A 246 5.54 3.83 -18.61
CA ILE A 246 5.01 3.46 -17.30
C ILE A 246 4.25 4.66 -16.71
N PRO A 247 2.95 4.53 -16.41
CA PRO A 247 2.19 5.60 -15.77
C PRO A 247 2.65 5.79 -14.32
N LYS A 248 2.86 7.05 -13.92
CA LYS A 248 3.07 7.45 -12.53
C LYS A 248 1.75 7.80 -11.85
N ALA A 249 1.79 7.95 -10.52
CA ALA A 249 0.64 8.40 -9.73
C ALA A 249 0.01 9.70 -10.25
N GLY A 250 0.84 10.63 -10.78
CA GLY A 250 0.38 11.87 -11.40
C GLY A 250 -0.58 11.65 -12.57
N ALA A 251 -0.40 10.60 -13.37
CA ALA A 251 -1.32 10.25 -14.45
C ALA A 251 -2.74 9.99 -13.93
N LEU A 252 -2.86 9.21 -12.85
CA LEU A 252 -4.15 8.94 -12.22
C LEU A 252 -4.77 10.21 -11.63
N ARG A 253 -3.99 11.04 -10.93
CA ARG A 253 -4.50 12.31 -10.40
C ARG A 253 -5.02 13.22 -11.51
N ASN A 254 -4.26 13.38 -12.58
CA ASN A 254 -4.65 14.19 -13.72
C ASN A 254 -5.91 13.65 -14.41
N TYR A 255 -6.05 12.32 -14.52
CA TYR A 255 -7.23 11.69 -15.09
C TYR A 255 -8.48 11.86 -14.22
N LEU A 256 -8.34 11.79 -12.89
CA LEU A 256 -9.44 12.04 -11.95
C LEU A 256 -9.99 13.48 -12.10
N GLU A 257 -9.16 14.46 -12.42
CA GLU A 257 -9.65 15.83 -12.67
C GLU A 257 -10.38 15.99 -14.01
N GLN A 258 -10.27 15.02 -14.93
CA GLN A 258 -10.89 15.06 -16.25
C GLN A 258 -12.22 14.29 -16.34
N ASP A 259 -12.45 13.31 -15.47
CA ASP A 259 -13.63 12.44 -15.46
C ASP A 259 -14.27 12.45 -14.06
N ALA A 260 -15.32 13.26 -13.88
CA ALA A 260 -15.98 13.47 -12.59
C ALA A 260 -16.68 12.21 -12.05
N ASP A 261 -17.28 11.40 -12.94
CA ASP A 261 -17.95 10.16 -12.54
C ASP A 261 -16.92 9.13 -12.07
N PHE A 262 -15.82 8.99 -12.81
CA PHE A 262 -14.72 8.14 -12.40
C PHE A 262 -14.07 8.63 -11.10
N LYS A 263 -13.91 9.95 -10.93
CA LYS A 263 -13.42 10.55 -9.68
C LYS A 263 -14.30 10.18 -8.50
N LYS A 264 -15.62 10.27 -8.65
CA LYS A 264 -16.57 9.87 -7.60
C LYS A 264 -16.39 8.40 -7.23
N GLN A 265 -16.39 7.50 -8.21
CA GLN A 265 -16.21 6.06 -7.96
C GLN A 265 -14.88 5.74 -7.24
N TYR A 266 -13.81 6.43 -7.65
CA TYR A 266 -12.50 6.31 -7.04
C TYR A 266 -12.48 6.83 -5.60
N MET A 267 -13.06 8.00 -5.34
CA MET A 267 -13.14 8.58 -4.00
C MET A 267 -14.00 7.71 -3.07
N ASP A 268 -15.12 7.19 -3.55
CA ASP A 268 -15.98 6.26 -2.79
C ASP A 268 -15.21 4.99 -2.42
N LEU A 269 -14.37 4.46 -3.32
CA LEU A 269 -13.55 3.28 -3.08
C LEU A 269 -12.43 3.52 -2.05
N PHE A 270 -11.80 4.70 -2.07
CA PHE A 270 -10.62 5.01 -1.23
C PHE A 270 -10.90 6.02 -0.10
N GLN A 271 -12.16 6.29 0.22
CA GLN A 271 -12.57 7.34 1.18
C GLN A 271 -11.90 7.22 2.57
N HIS A 272 -11.78 6.00 3.08
CA HIS A 272 -11.16 5.78 4.40
C HIS A 272 -9.64 5.94 4.34
N ASP A 273 -8.99 5.58 3.23
CA ASP A 273 -7.56 5.80 3.03
C ASP A 273 -7.25 7.30 2.97
N TYR A 274 -8.08 8.10 2.28
CA TYR A 274 -7.94 9.56 2.28
C TYR A 274 -8.20 10.17 3.66
N SER A 275 -9.17 9.63 4.40
CA SER A 275 -9.44 10.08 5.77
C SER A 275 -8.26 9.77 6.70
N LEU A 276 -7.62 8.60 6.56
CA LEU A 276 -6.40 8.27 7.28
C LEU A 276 -5.25 9.19 6.87
N LEU A 277 -5.07 9.44 5.58
CA LEU A 277 -4.05 10.34 5.06
C LEU A 277 -4.20 11.74 5.69
N ASN A 278 -5.41 12.30 5.68
CA ASN A 278 -5.69 13.62 6.26
C ASN A 278 -5.41 13.65 7.76
N LEU A 279 -5.85 12.62 8.51
CA LEU A 279 -5.54 12.48 9.94
C LEU A 279 -4.02 12.46 10.19
N MET A 280 -3.28 11.67 9.40
CA MET A 280 -1.84 11.54 9.54
C MET A 280 -1.08 12.81 9.16
N GLU A 281 -1.55 13.57 8.17
CA GLU A 281 -0.98 14.88 7.85
C GLU A 281 -1.28 15.91 8.94
N SER A 282 -2.47 15.91 9.55
CA SER A 282 -2.80 16.85 10.64
C SER A 282 -2.00 16.61 11.93
N LEU A 283 -1.51 15.39 12.13
CA LEU A 283 -0.65 15.04 13.27
C LEU A 283 0.81 15.42 13.05
N ARG A 284 1.18 15.93 11.87
CA ARG A 284 2.52 16.42 11.66
C ARG A 284 2.68 17.79 12.30
N PRO A 285 3.76 18.03 13.06
CA PRO A 285 4.16 19.38 13.37
C PRO A 285 4.37 20.13 12.05
N GLU A 286 3.80 21.33 11.93
CA GLU A 286 4.22 22.25 10.88
C GLU A 286 5.74 22.34 10.91
N SER A 287 6.34 22.32 9.73
CA SER A 287 7.79 22.22 9.61
C SER A 287 8.42 23.52 10.12
N THR A 288 8.83 23.56 11.39
CA THR A 288 9.85 24.50 11.87
C THR A 288 11.23 24.00 11.50
#